data_AF-A0A645D2F1-F1
#
_entry.id   AF-A0A645D2F1-F1
#
_cell.length_a   1.000
_cell.length_b   1.000
_cell.length_c   1.000
_cell.angle_alpha   90.00
_cell.angle_beta   90.00
_cell.angle_gamma   90.00
#
_symmetry.space_group_name_H-M   'P 1'
#
loop_
_entity.id
_entity.type
_entity.pdbx_description
1 polymer ?
#
loop_
_entity_poly.entity_id
_entity_poly.type
_entity_poly.pdbx_seq_one_letter_code
_entity_poly.pdbx_strand_id
1 'polypeptide(L)'
;MDAVKQKTTTETRGIRFSFQGDMLFITLPSGRKLSYVKPRIGTNRFGSECVTYEGIDATKKWERIESSPGKWVENITQAVARDILYYALSTFCTSDVVMHIHDEIVIEADKHISLEAVCEQMSRVPPWARGLPLRADGYECDFYQKN
;
A
#
# COMPACT_ATOMS: atom_id res chain seq x y z
N MET A 1 -6.94 7.52 -17.26
CA MET A 1 -6.15 8.70 -17.71
C MET A 1 -6.99 9.97 -17.67
N ASP A 2 -8.32 9.83 -17.73
CA ASP A 2 -9.30 10.93 -17.76
C ASP A 2 -9.14 11.94 -16.63
N ALA A 3 -8.90 11.50 -15.38
CA ALA A 3 -8.63 12.41 -14.27
C ALA A 3 -7.51 13.42 -14.57
N VAL A 4 -6.43 13.00 -15.24
CA VAL A 4 -5.31 13.87 -15.63
C VAL A 4 -5.64 14.69 -16.87
N LYS A 5 -6.24 14.07 -17.90
CA LYS A 5 -6.60 14.76 -19.16
C LYS A 5 -7.59 15.89 -18.94
N GLN A 6 -8.64 15.61 -18.20
CA GLN A 6 -9.77 16.50 -17.98
C GLN A 6 -9.63 17.31 -16.68
N LYS A 7 -8.53 17.12 -15.94
CA LYS A 7 -8.29 17.73 -14.62
C LYS A 7 -9.51 17.58 -13.69
N THR A 8 -10.00 16.35 -13.60
CA THR A 8 -11.26 16.00 -12.92
C THR A 8 -11.06 14.91 -11.88
N THR A 9 -12.16 14.50 -11.25
CA THR A 9 -12.23 13.33 -10.40
C THR A 9 -12.93 12.19 -11.13
N THR A 10 -12.33 11.01 -11.09
CA THR A 10 -12.92 9.76 -11.59
C THR A 10 -12.81 8.68 -10.53
N GLU A 11 -13.71 7.72 -10.53
CA GLU A 11 -13.72 6.64 -9.53
C GLU A 11 -14.01 5.30 -10.20
N THR A 12 -13.36 4.24 -9.71
CA THR A 12 -13.66 2.88 -10.12
C THR A 12 -13.39 1.92 -8.98
N ARG A 13 -14.35 1.02 -8.71
CA ARG A 13 -14.22 -0.08 -7.74
C ARG A 13 -13.65 0.36 -6.37
N GLY A 14 -14.10 1.50 -5.85
CA GLY A 14 -13.67 2.04 -4.55
C GLY A 14 -12.31 2.76 -4.54
N ILE A 15 -11.71 2.98 -5.71
CA ILE A 15 -10.48 3.77 -5.86
C ILE A 15 -10.82 5.06 -6.60
N ARG A 16 -10.53 6.19 -5.96
CA ARG A 16 -10.81 7.53 -6.50
C ARG A 16 -9.54 8.21 -6.99
N PHE A 17 -9.55 8.68 -8.22
CA PHE A 17 -8.49 9.45 -8.85
C PHE A 17 -8.95 10.90 -8.94
N SER A 18 -8.26 11.83 -8.31
CA SER A 18 -8.64 13.25 -8.35
C SER A 18 -7.44 14.13 -8.71
N PHE A 19 -7.61 14.98 -9.70
CA PHE A 19 -6.67 16.05 -10.00
C PHE A 19 -7.04 17.30 -9.19
N GLN A 20 -6.12 17.76 -8.32
CA GLN A 20 -6.34 18.92 -7.45
C GLN A 20 -5.05 19.76 -7.40
N GLY A 21 -5.14 21.04 -7.78
CA GLY A 21 -3.95 21.87 -7.96
C GLY A 21 -3.02 21.25 -9.00
N ASP A 22 -1.74 21.07 -8.66
CA ASP A 22 -0.75 20.38 -9.50
C ASP A 22 -0.51 18.93 -9.05
N MET A 23 -1.49 18.28 -8.44
CA MET A 23 -1.37 16.92 -7.90
C MET A 23 -2.43 15.99 -8.49
N LEU A 24 -2.02 14.75 -8.75
CA LEU A 24 -2.95 13.62 -8.89
C LEU A 24 -2.93 12.86 -7.58
N PHE A 25 -4.11 12.72 -6.98
CA PHE A 25 -4.32 11.86 -5.83
C PHE A 25 -5.02 10.58 -6.25
N ILE A 26 -4.52 9.44 -5.77
CA ILE A 26 -5.23 8.16 -5.78
C ILE A 26 -5.64 7.87 -4.36
N THR A 27 -6.93 7.99 -4.07
CA THR A 27 -7.53 7.68 -2.76
C THR A 27 -7.94 6.22 -2.75
N LEU A 28 -7.38 5.47 -1.80
CA LEU A 28 -7.64 4.05 -1.59
C LEU A 28 -8.93 3.84 -0.77
N PRO A 29 -9.49 2.62 -0.73
CA PRO A 29 -10.64 2.32 0.13
C PRO A 29 -10.41 2.61 1.62
N SER A 30 -9.16 2.53 2.08
CA SER A 30 -8.72 2.92 3.44
C SER A 30 -8.83 4.42 3.72
N GLY A 31 -9.06 5.25 2.70
CA GLY A 31 -9.02 6.71 2.75
C GLY A 31 -7.62 7.31 2.54
N ARG A 32 -6.56 6.49 2.55
CA ARG A 32 -5.19 6.94 2.28
C ARG A 32 -5.06 7.49 0.86
N LYS A 33 -4.29 8.57 0.70
CA LYS A 33 -3.99 9.18 -0.60
C LYS A 33 -2.55 8.88 -1.02
N LEU A 34 -2.38 8.33 -2.23
CA LEU A 34 -1.11 8.35 -2.96
C LEU A 34 -1.05 9.61 -3.79
N SER A 35 0.08 10.30 -3.75
CA SER A 35 0.24 11.63 -4.35
C SER A 35 1.27 11.61 -5.47
N TYR A 36 0.92 12.18 -6.62
CA TYR A 36 1.79 12.27 -7.79
C TYR A 36 1.88 13.73 -8.25
N VAL A 37 3.09 14.28 -8.28
CA VAL A 37 3.35 15.72 -8.49
C VAL A 37 3.36 16.07 -9.97
N LYS A 38 2.76 17.21 -10.34
CA LYS A 38 2.68 17.77 -11.70
C LYS A 38 2.37 16.71 -12.77
N PRO A 39 1.28 15.94 -12.58
CA PRO A 39 0.91 14.88 -13.50
C PRO A 39 0.48 15.50 -14.83
N ARG A 40 0.93 14.92 -15.95
CA ARG A 40 0.49 15.34 -17.29
C ARG A 40 0.50 14.16 -18.24
N ILE A 41 -0.22 14.31 -19.33
CA ILE A 41 -0.12 13.36 -20.44
C ILE A 41 1.21 13.60 -21.17
N GLY A 42 1.95 12.52 -21.35
CA GLY A 42 3.18 12.49 -22.13
C GLY A 42 3.24 11.23 -22.98
N THR A 43 4.41 10.95 -23.51
CA THR A 43 4.66 9.78 -24.36
C THR A 43 5.64 8.86 -23.64
N ASN A 44 5.33 7.57 -23.57
CA ASN A 44 6.24 6.59 -23.00
C ASN A 44 7.37 6.25 -23.99
N ARG A 45 8.35 5.48 -23.53
CA ARG A 45 9.47 4.97 -24.35
C ARG A 45 9.09 4.21 -25.62
N PHE A 46 7.85 3.75 -25.75
CA PHE A 46 7.34 3.02 -26.93
C PHE A 46 6.54 3.92 -27.89
N GLY A 47 6.48 5.23 -27.64
CA GLY A 47 5.73 6.16 -28.48
C GLY A 47 4.23 6.25 -28.15
N SER A 48 3.76 5.52 -27.13
CA SER A 48 2.35 5.52 -26.73
C SER A 48 2.07 6.58 -25.67
N GLU A 49 0.85 7.12 -25.69
CA GLU A 49 0.40 8.07 -24.69
C GLU A 49 0.38 7.44 -23.27
N CYS A 50 0.88 8.16 -22.28
CA CYS A 50 0.87 7.73 -20.88
C CYS A 50 0.73 8.91 -19.91
N VAL A 51 0.43 8.62 -18.64
CA VAL A 51 0.54 9.61 -17.57
C VAL A 51 1.99 9.66 -17.10
N THR A 52 2.55 10.86 -17.05
CA THR A 52 3.86 11.15 -16.47
C THR A 52 3.70 12.05 -15.25
N TYR A 53 4.62 11.98 -14.30
CA TYR A 53 4.63 12.81 -13.10
C TYR A 53 6.06 13.13 -12.66
N GLU A 54 6.24 14.13 -11.82
CA GLU A 54 7.55 14.47 -11.23
C GLU A 54 7.77 13.72 -9.92
N GLY A 55 9.00 13.24 -9.71
CA GLY A 55 9.38 12.56 -8.49
C GLY A 55 10.83 12.11 -8.51
N ILE A 56 11.21 11.38 -7.46
CA ILE A 56 12.54 10.77 -7.35
C ILE A 56 12.57 9.48 -8.15
N ASP A 57 13.47 9.38 -9.11
CA ASP A 57 13.69 8.19 -9.91
C ASP A 57 14.61 7.16 -9.20
N ALA A 58 14.96 6.08 -9.88
CA ALA A 58 15.88 5.07 -9.34
C ALA A 58 17.30 5.61 -9.12
N THR A 59 17.70 6.67 -9.83
CA THR A 59 19.01 7.33 -9.66
C THR A 59 19.02 8.39 -8.55
N LYS A 60 17.93 8.48 -7.77
CA LYS A 60 17.73 9.46 -6.69
C LYS A 60 17.70 10.92 -7.16
N LYS A 61 17.39 11.16 -8.44
CA LYS A 61 17.26 12.50 -9.02
C LYS A 61 15.79 12.88 -9.16
N TRP A 62 15.52 14.18 -9.05
CA TRP A 62 14.18 14.71 -9.33
C TRP A 62 13.98 14.80 -10.85
N GLU A 63 13.15 13.91 -11.38
CA GLU A 63 12.93 13.79 -12.81
C GLU A 63 11.46 13.55 -13.14
N ARG A 64 11.15 13.54 -14.43
CA ARG A 64 9.84 13.18 -14.92
C ARG A 64 9.77 11.68 -15.19
N ILE A 65 8.91 11.00 -14.45
CA ILE A 65 8.74 9.57 -14.47
C ILE A 65 7.57 9.22 -15.38
N GLU A 66 7.80 8.32 -16.34
CA GLU A 66 6.71 7.67 -17.08
C GLU A 66 6.00 6.64 -16.19
N SER A 67 4.68 6.54 -16.32
CA SER A 67 3.91 5.51 -15.64
C SER A 67 3.32 4.51 -16.62
N SER A 68 3.03 3.32 -16.12
CA SER A 68 2.42 2.22 -16.87
C SER A 68 1.23 1.66 -16.08
N PRO A 69 0.30 0.95 -16.73
CA PRO A 69 -0.75 0.22 -16.03
C PRO A 69 -0.21 -0.66 -14.89
N GLY A 70 0.91 -1.38 -15.14
CA GLY A 70 1.57 -2.20 -14.13
C GLY A 70 2.04 -1.39 -12.92
N LYS A 71 2.67 -0.23 -13.13
CA LYS A 71 3.14 0.64 -12.05
C LYS A 71 2.01 1.19 -11.18
N TRP A 72 0.85 1.49 -11.77
CA TRP A 72 -0.33 1.89 -11.00
C TRP A 72 -0.85 0.76 -10.13
N VAL A 73 -1.01 -0.45 -10.71
CA VAL A 73 -1.49 -1.63 -9.99
C VAL A 73 -0.53 -2.00 -8.86
N GLU A 74 0.78 -1.97 -9.11
CA GLU A 74 1.81 -2.23 -8.10
C GLU A 74 1.70 -1.26 -6.92
N ASN A 75 1.72 0.05 -7.18
CA ASN A 75 1.66 1.09 -6.14
C ASN A 75 0.37 1.00 -5.30
N ILE A 76 -0.77 0.78 -5.96
CA ILE A 76 -2.07 0.65 -5.29
C ILE A 76 -2.09 -0.60 -4.43
N THR A 77 -1.68 -1.75 -4.98
CA THR A 77 -1.69 -3.04 -4.27
C THR A 77 -0.77 -3.01 -3.05
N GLN A 78 0.47 -2.52 -3.21
CA GLN A 78 1.41 -2.39 -2.09
C GLN A 78 0.90 -1.42 -1.02
N ALA A 79 0.25 -0.32 -1.41
CA ALA A 79 -0.30 0.63 -0.45
C ALA A 79 -1.48 0.05 0.33
N VAL A 80 -2.38 -0.69 -0.34
CA VAL A 80 -3.48 -1.41 0.33
C VAL A 80 -2.95 -2.48 1.28
N ALA A 81 -1.95 -3.27 0.85
CA ALA A 81 -1.30 -4.26 1.71
C ALA A 81 -0.68 -3.62 2.96
N ARG A 82 0.02 -2.48 2.80
CA ARG A 82 0.56 -1.71 3.92
C ARG A 82 -0.54 -1.24 4.88
N ASP A 83 -1.68 -0.80 4.36
CA ASP A 83 -2.77 -0.30 5.20
C ASP A 83 -3.47 -1.44 5.97
N ILE A 84 -3.52 -2.65 5.40
CA ILE A 84 -3.97 -3.88 6.10
C ILE A 84 -3.00 -4.25 7.22
N LEU A 85 -1.71 -4.31 6.93
CA LEU A 85 -0.68 -4.61 7.93
C LEU A 85 -0.67 -3.56 9.05
N TYR A 86 -0.79 -2.28 8.72
CA TYR A 86 -0.84 -1.21 9.70
C TYR A 86 -2.05 -1.34 10.63
N TYR A 87 -3.21 -1.74 10.10
CA TYR A 87 -4.37 -2.05 10.93
C TYR A 87 -4.08 -3.22 11.88
N ALA A 88 -3.50 -4.31 11.39
CA ALA A 88 -3.11 -5.44 12.24
C ALA A 88 -2.14 -5.01 13.35
N LEU A 89 -1.05 -4.32 13.00
CA LEU A 89 -0.08 -3.74 13.95
C LEU A 89 -0.75 -2.89 15.04
N SER A 90 -1.74 -2.07 14.68
CA SER A 90 -2.46 -1.25 15.66
C SER A 90 -3.21 -2.06 16.73
N THR A 91 -3.53 -3.33 16.45
CA THR A 91 -4.17 -4.24 17.41
C THR A 91 -3.16 -4.87 18.38
N PHE A 92 -1.86 -4.89 18.03
CA PHE A 92 -0.77 -5.41 18.86
C PHE A 92 -0.23 -4.36 19.85
N CYS A 93 -1.02 -3.36 20.22
CA CYS A 93 -0.57 -2.24 21.06
C CYS A 93 -0.16 -2.63 22.50
N THR A 94 -0.53 -3.83 22.95
CA THR A 94 -0.14 -4.40 24.25
C THR A 94 0.95 -5.46 24.15
N SER A 95 1.41 -5.78 22.93
CA SER A 95 2.49 -6.73 22.68
C SER A 95 3.80 -5.99 22.47
N ASP A 96 4.92 -6.65 22.75
CA ASP A 96 6.23 -6.09 22.46
C ASP A 96 6.60 -6.39 20.99
N VAL A 97 6.14 -5.52 20.08
CA VAL A 97 6.46 -5.64 18.65
C VAL A 97 7.89 -5.20 18.40
N VAL A 98 8.80 -6.17 18.30
CA VAL A 98 10.24 -5.94 18.15
C VAL A 98 10.65 -5.61 16.70
N MET A 99 9.89 -6.09 15.71
CA MET A 99 10.11 -5.76 14.29
C MET A 99 8.90 -6.14 13.41
N HIS A 100 8.87 -5.58 12.20
CA HIS A 100 7.99 -6.03 11.13
C HIS A 100 8.76 -6.06 9.80
N ILE A 101 8.55 -7.08 8.97
CA ILE A 101 9.21 -7.23 7.67
C ILE A 101 8.16 -7.66 6.65
N HIS A 102 8.05 -6.94 5.54
CA HIS A 102 7.03 -7.22 4.52
C HIS A 102 5.63 -7.31 5.13
N ASP A 103 5.06 -8.51 5.21
CA ASP A 103 3.77 -8.87 5.78
C ASP A 103 3.87 -9.60 7.13
N GLU A 104 5.07 -9.73 7.68
CA GLU A 104 5.36 -10.37 8.96
C GLU A 104 5.44 -9.35 10.12
N ILE A 105 4.90 -9.75 11.27
CA ILE A 105 5.07 -9.07 12.56
C ILE A 105 5.81 -10.03 13.48
N VAL A 106 6.85 -9.55 14.15
CA VAL A 106 7.58 -10.30 15.17
C VAL A 106 7.32 -9.65 16.51
N ILE A 107 6.86 -10.46 17.46
CA ILE A 107 6.60 -10.04 18.83
C ILE A 107 7.49 -10.82 19.80
N GLU A 108 8.01 -10.14 20.81
CA GLU A 108 8.49 -10.81 22.02
C GLU A 108 7.26 -11.08 22.90
N ALA A 109 7.07 -12.36 23.25
CA ALA A 109 5.84 -12.85 23.86
C ALA A 109 6.16 -13.79 25.02
N ASP A 110 5.30 -13.76 26.04
CA ASP A 110 5.31 -14.77 27.09
C ASP A 110 4.95 -16.14 26.48
N LYS A 111 5.61 -17.21 26.93
CA LYS A 111 5.41 -18.60 26.43
C LYS A 111 3.98 -19.12 26.58
N HIS A 112 3.13 -18.47 27.39
CA HIS A 112 1.72 -18.82 27.53
C HIS A 112 0.83 -18.20 26.44
N ILE A 113 1.35 -17.27 25.64
CA ILE A 113 0.60 -16.67 24.53
C ILE A 113 0.47 -17.71 23.42
N SER A 114 -0.77 -17.98 23.02
CA SER A 114 -1.07 -18.91 21.92
C SER A 114 -0.72 -18.31 20.56
N LEU A 115 0.09 -19.02 19.77
CA LEU A 115 0.35 -18.69 18.36
C LEU A 115 -0.94 -18.57 17.55
N GLU A 116 -1.93 -19.45 17.80
CA GLU A 116 -3.23 -19.39 17.12
C GLU A 116 -3.95 -18.06 17.39
N ALA A 117 -3.91 -17.57 18.63
CA ALA A 117 -4.53 -16.29 19.00
C ALA A 117 -3.82 -15.10 18.32
N VAL A 118 -2.48 -15.18 18.18
CA VAL A 118 -1.68 -14.18 17.45
C VAL A 118 -2.05 -14.18 15.96
N CYS A 119 -2.13 -15.36 15.33
CA CYS A 119 -2.55 -15.49 13.94
C CYS A 119 -4.00 -15.02 13.70
N GLU A 120 -4.92 -15.31 14.63
CA GLU A 120 -6.30 -14.81 14.57
C GLU A 120 -6.32 -13.28 14.63
N GLN A 121 -5.55 -12.69 15.54
CA GLN A 121 -5.44 -11.24 15.67
C GLN A 121 -4.85 -10.59 14.41
N MET A 122 -3.80 -11.18 13.84
CA MET A 122 -3.18 -10.75 12.59
C MET A 122 -4.12 -10.86 11.38
N SER A 123 -5.04 -11.83 11.42
CA SER A 123 -6.03 -12.07 10.35
C SER A 123 -7.26 -11.13 10.42
N ARG A 124 -7.33 -10.21 11.39
CA ARG A 124 -8.46 -9.28 11.53
C ARG A 124 -8.48 -8.27 10.38
N VAL A 125 -9.55 -8.30 9.61
CA VAL A 125 -9.75 -7.34 8.51
C VAL A 125 -10.20 -5.98 9.02
N PRO A 126 -9.69 -4.87 8.46
CA PRO A 126 -10.19 -3.54 8.79
C PRO A 126 -11.64 -3.34 8.29
N PRO A 127 -12.44 -2.45 8.93
CA PRO A 127 -13.83 -2.21 8.55
C PRO A 127 -14.04 -1.86 7.07
N TRP A 128 -13.07 -1.17 6.45
CA TRP A 128 -13.12 -0.77 5.04
C TRP A 128 -12.81 -1.92 4.06
N ALA A 129 -12.25 -3.04 4.52
CA ALA A 129 -11.90 -4.21 3.71
C ALA A 129 -12.79 -5.44 4.02
N ARG A 130 -14.03 -5.21 4.46
CA ARG A 130 -14.95 -6.29 4.83
C ARG A 130 -15.09 -7.30 3.68
N GLY A 131 -14.95 -8.58 4.02
CA GLY A 131 -15.04 -9.70 3.06
C GLY A 131 -13.72 -10.08 2.39
N LEU A 132 -12.62 -9.38 2.67
CA LEU A 132 -11.29 -9.82 2.27
C LEU A 132 -10.97 -11.17 2.96
N PRO A 133 -10.65 -12.25 2.22
CA PRO A 133 -10.22 -13.51 2.81
C PRO A 133 -8.77 -13.40 3.31
N LEU A 134 -8.58 -12.73 4.44
CA LEU A 134 -7.28 -12.55 5.08
C LEU A 134 -6.99 -13.74 5.99
N ARG A 135 -5.76 -14.28 5.89
CA ARG A 135 -5.25 -15.35 6.73
C ARG A 135 -3.81 -15.01 7.11
N ALA A 136 -3.42 -15.39 8.31
CA ALA A 136 -2.05 -15.33 8.79
C ALA A 136 -1.57 -16.74 9.16
N ASP A 137 -0.28 -16.96 8.98
CA ASP A 137 0.44 -18.14 9.45
C ASP A 137 1.66 -17.64 10.24
N GLY A 138 2.18 -18.48 11.13
CA GLY A 138 3.26 -18.07 12.02
C GLY A 138 3.96 -19.24 12.66
N TYR A 139 5.04 -18.93 13.38
CA TYR A 139 5.82 -19.91 14.13
C TYR A 139 6.44 -19.27 15.37
N GLU A 140 6.82 -20.10 16.33
CA GLU A 140 7.54 -19.70 17.54
C GLU A 140 9.02 -20.04 17.39
N CYS A 141 9.91 -19.14 17.83
CA CYS A 141 11.34 -19.37 17.84
C CYS A 141 12.03 -18.56 18.94
N ASP A 142 13.16 -19.07 19.46
CA ASP A 142 13.97 -18.35 20.46
C ASP A 142 14.83 -17.24 19.82
N PHE A 143 15.01 -17.27 18.49
CA PHE A 143 15.75 -16.27 17.72
C PHE A 143 15.21 -16.19 16.30
N TYR A 144 15.25 -14.99 15.71
CA TYR A 144 14.74 -14.72 14.36
C TYR A 144 15.39 -15.63 13.32
N GLN A 145 14.56 -16.32 12.53
CA GLN A 145 14.98 -17.15 11.41
C GLN A 145 14.48 -16.51 10.12
N LYS A 146 15.42 -16.15 9.25
CA LYS A 146 15.07 -15.66 7.92
C LYS A 146 14.69 -16.87 7.06
N ASN A 147 13.43 -16.95 6.69
CA ASN A 147 12.95 -17.89 5.67
C ASN A 147 13.59 -17.63 4.30
#